data_AF-A0A5D0G9T6-F1
#
_entry.id   AF-A0A5D0G9T6-F1
#
_cell.length_a   1.000
_cell.length_b   1.000
_cell.length_c   1.000
_cell.angle_alpha   90.00
_cell.angle_beta   90.00
_cell.angle_gamma   90.00
#
_symmetry.space_group_name_H-M   'P 1'
#
loop_
_entity.id
_entity.type
_entity.pdbx_description
1 polymer ?
#
loop_
_entity_poly.entity_id
_entity_poly.type
_entity_poly.pdbx_seq_one_letter_code
_entity_poly.pdbx_strand_id
1 'polypeptide(L)'
;MVEIFSEIETFFQQEQFSQEQLDALKATIEEKYTDEHSRKLAISAINLKLLQYKLSGPLVARVNEKIKRKKEKLRSEKGKRKAIKQRSKTKLNPTESFHKNFINKPLHKVAIYFNTPTKLFITELNKREGTIIKQNTKFSEEIWQDNKHWIEKRLNSKKRNPKGTNSKTIKRSRPSNKPSPGVYGKLAASKNIGSLIYTRM
;
A
#
# COMPACT_ATOMS: atom_id res chain seq x y z
N MET A 1 28.95 17.26 -1.71
CA MET A 1 29.46 16.04 -1.05
C MET A 1 28.87 16.05 0.36
N VAL A 2 28.24 14.99 0.84
CA VAL A 2 27.65 15.00 2.20
C VAL A 2 28.79 14.71 3.17
N GLU A 3 29.22 15.71 3.93
CA GLU A 3 30.19 15.51 5.02
C GLU A 3 29.50 14.75 6.14
N ILE A 4 30.06 13.59 6.50
CA ILE A 4 29.55 12.73 7.57
C ILE A 4 30.44 12.91 8.78
N PHE A 5 29.88 13.41 9.87
CA PHE A 5 30.57 13.63 11.14
C PHE A 5 30.40 12.42 12.05
N SER A 6 31.29 11.43 11.90
CA SER A 6 31.21 10.16 12.63
C SER A 6 31.21 10.32 14.15
N GLU A 7 31.90 11.34 14.68
CA GLU A 7 31.99 11.59 16.12
C GLU A 7 30.63 11.96 16.70
N ILE A 8 29.89 12.83 15.99
CA ILE A 8 28.53 13.24 16.36
C ILE A 8 27.62 12.02 16.36
N GLU A 9 27.73 11.14 15.35
CA GLU A 9 26.89 9.95 15.30
C GLU A 9 27.15 8.97 16.44
N THR A 10 28.41 8.79 16.82
CA THR A 10 28.77 7.94 17.97
C THR A 10 28.31 8.54 19.30
N PHE A 11 28.37 9.86 19.46
CA PHE A 11 27.93 10.53 20.67
C PHE A 11 26.42 10.33 20.93
N PHE A 12 25.60 10.53 19.90
CA PHE A 12 24.14 10.39 20.02
C PHE A 12 23.62 8.93 20.03
N GLN A 13 24.51 7.94 19.99
CA GLN A 13 24.17 6.53 20.25
C GLN A 13 24.07 6.22 21.75
N GLN A 14 24.65 7.05 22.62
CA GLN A 14 24.57 6.90 24.06
C GLN A 14 23.12 7.07 24.57
N GLU A 15 22.76 6.33 25.62
CA GLU A 15 21.40 6.37 26.18
C GLU A 15 21.10 7.67 26.95
N GLN A 16 22.13 8.30 27.52
CA GLN A 16 22.08 9.56 28.24
C GLN A 16 23.40 10.29 28.08
N PHE A 17 23.36 11.63 28.04
CA PHE A 17 24.54 12.49 28.06
C PHE A 17 24.23 13.77 28.84
N SER A 18 25.24 14.35 29.49
CA SER A 18 25.11 15.62 30.24
C SER A 18 25.34 16.83 29.34
N GLN A 19 24.95 18.02 29.83
CA GLN A 19 25.21 19.28 29.12
C GLN A 19 26.72 19.53 28.98
N GLU A 20 27.50 19.20 29.99
CA GLU A 20 28.98 19.32 29.98
C GLU A 20 29.61 18.45 28.88
N GLN A 21 29.09 17.23 28.68
CA GLN A 21 29.55 16.34 27.60
C GLN A 21 29.22 16.89 26.21
N LEU A 22 28.09 17.59 26.07
CA LEU A 22 27.71 18.22 24.81
C LEU A 22 28.58 19.44 24.51
N ASP A 23 28.94 20.22 25.53
CA ASP A 23 29.82 21.37 25.35
C ASP A 23 31.26 20.93 25.10
N ALA A 24 31.71 19.81 25.69
CA ALA A 24 32.96 19.15 25.32
C ALA A 24 32.95 18.67 23.84
N LEU A 25 31.84 18.11 23.36
CA LEU A 25 31.70 17.73 21.95
C LEU A 25 31.83 18.95 21.02
N LYS A 26 31.26 20.09 21.38
CA LYS A 26 31.42 21.33 20.60
C LYS A 26 32.88 21.79 20.58
N ALA A 27 33.55 21.79 21.73
CA ALA A 27 34.96 22.17 21.82
C ALA A 27 35.85 21.26 20.95
N THR A 28 35.64 19.94 20.99
CA THR A 28 36.40 19.00 20.14
C THR A 28 36.15 19.21 18.64
N ILE A 29 34.94 19.65 18.25
CA ILE A 29 34.62 19.99 16.86
C ILE A 29 35.28 21.29 16.43
N GLU A 30 35.35 22.28 17.32
CA GLU A 30 36.06 23.54 17.06
C GLU A 30 37.56 23.33 16.88
N GLU A 31 38.16 22.42 17.64
CA GLU A 31 39.57 22.03 17.52
C GLU A 31 39.84 21.17 16.28
N LYS A 32 38.95 20.21 15.97
CA LYS A 32 39.15 19.24 14.88
C LYS A 32 38.91 19.82 13.49
N TYR A 33 37.94 20.73 13.35
CA TYR A 33 37.59 21.35 12.07
C TYR A 33 38.10 22.80 12.03
N THR A 34 39.22 22.98 11.33
CA THR A 34 39.85 24.29 11.12
C THR A 34 39.07 25.16 10.13
N ASP A 35 38.36 24.53 9.18
CA ASP A 35 37.52 25.22 8.21
C ASP A 35 36.20 25.71 8.84
N GLU A 36 35.86 26.98 8.58
CA GLU A 36 34.64 27.63 9.08
C GLU A 36 33.39 26.95 8.52
N HIS A 37 33.44 26.48 7.27
CA HIS A 37 32.31 25.83 6.62
C HIS A 37 31.98 24.50 7.29
N SER A 38 32.96 23.60 7.44
CA SER A 38 32.78 22.30 8.10
C SER A 38 32.41 22.45 9.57
N ARG A 39 32.91 23.49 10.27
CA ARG A 39 32.49 23.79 11.65
C ARG A 39 31.01 24.15 11.74
N LYS A 40 30.52 25.03 10.87
CA LYS A 40 29.09 25.39 10.80
C LYS A 40 28.23 24.17 10.48
N LEU A 41 28.67 23.32 9.55
CA LEU A 41 27.99 22.07 9.21
C LEU A 41 27.95 21.11 10.41
N ALA A 42 29.05 20.92 11.12
CA ALA A 42 29.13 20.07 12.31
C ALA A 42 28.19 20.57 13.41
N ILE A 43 28.19 21.88 13.71
CA ILE A 43 27.28 22.50 14.69
C ILE A 43 25.81 22.29 14.27
N SER A 44 25.50 22.48 12.98
CA SER A 44 24.16 22.22 12.45
C SER A 44 23.73 20.76 12.62
N ALA A 45 24.66 19.82 12.42
CA ALA A 45 24.44 18.40 12.61
C ALA A 45 24.21 18.05 14.09
N ILE A 46 24.97 18.65 15.02
CA ILE A 46 24.74 18.51 16.47
C ILE A 46 23.31 18.97 16.81
N ASN A 47 22.92 20.16 16.37
CA ASN A 47 21.60 20.73 16.67
C ASN A 47 20.47 19.87 16.11
N LEU A 48 20.63 19.35 14.89
CA LEU A 48 19.64 18.46 14.27
C LEU A 48 19.52 17.15 15.03
N LYS A 49 20.65 16.51 15.40
CA LYS A 49 20.66 15.26 16.18
C LYS A 49 20.12 15.47 17.60
N LEU A 50 20.37 16.63 18.22
CA LEU A 50 19.82 17.00 19.52
C LEU A 50 18.31 17.19 19.48
N LEU A 51 17.79 17.92 18.49
CA LEU A 51 16.34 18.04 18.27
C LEU A 51 15.72 16.68 18.03
N GLN A 52 16.37 15.87 17.19
CA GLN A 52 15.95 14.51 16.92
C GLN A 52 15.87 13.72 18.23
N TYR A 53 16.91 13.74 19.05
CA TYR A 53 16.98 13.07 20.36
C TYR A 53 15.86 13.51 21.31
N LYS A 54 15.61 14.83 21.44
CA LYS A 54 14.50 15.37 22.25
C LYS A 54 13.13 14.87 21.79
N LEU A 55 12.91 14.78 20.48
CA LEU A 55 11.61 14.40 19.91
C LEU A 55 11.32 12.89 19.95
N SER A 56 12.33 12.04 19.86
CA SER A 56 12.12 10.59 19.71
C SER A 56 12.99 9.70 20.59
N GLY A 57 13.71 10.27 21.56
CA GLY A 57 14.57 9.56 22.49
C GLY A 57 15.81 8.92 21.84
N PRO A 58 16.56 8.08 22.58
CA PRO A 58 17.79 7.44 22.12
C PRO A 58 17.56 6.65 20.83
N LEU A 59 18.58 6.57 19.97
CA LEU A 59 18.50 5.83 18.70
C LEU A 59 18.11 4.36 18.90
N VAL A 60 18.55 3.74 20.01
CA VAL A 60 18.22 2.36 20.40
C VAL A 60 16.72 2.16 20.60
N ALA A 61 16.03 3.15 21.20
CA ALA A 61 14.58 3.09 21.41
C ALA A 61 13.82 3.08 20.07
N ARG A 62 14.31 3.81 19.05
CA ARG A 62 13.65 3.92 17.74
C ARG A 62 13.76 2.65 16.90
N VAL A 63 14.92 1.98 16.95
CA VAL A 63 15.12 0.71 16.24
C VAL A 63 14.16 -0.33 16.81
N ASN A 64 14.08 -0.40 18.14
CA ASN A 64 13.16 -1.29 18.84
C ASN A 64 11.68 -0.96 18.57
N GLU A 65 11.31 0.32 18.48
CA GLU A 65 9.95 0.75 18.15
C GLU A 65 9.57 0.43 16.69
N LYS A 66 10.47 0.67 15.73
CA LYS A 66 10.24 0.29 14.31
C LYS A 66 10.08 -1.22 14.16
N ILE A 67 10.86 -2.02 14.91
CA ILE A 67 10.74 -3.48 14.92
C ILE A 67 9.40 -3.92 15.57
N LYS A 68 8.98 -3.28 16.67
CA LYS A 68 7.67 -3.53 17.30
C LYS A 68 6.50 -3.20 16.36
N ARG A 69 6.51 -2.02 15.71
CA ARG A 69 5.50 -1.62 14.72
C ARG A 69 5.43 -2.57 13.52
N LYS A 70 6.57 -3.12 13.08
CA LYS A 70 6.62 -4.12 11.99
C LYS A 70 6.04 -5.47 12.43
N LYS A 71 6.28 -5.90 13.68
CA LYS A 71 5.68 -7.11 14.27
C LYS A 71 4.16 -6.97 14.48
N GLU A 72 3.66 -5.80 14.85
CA GLU A 72 2.21 -5.53 14.97
C GLU A 72 1.47 -5.54 13.62
N LYS A 73 2.07 -4.96 12.58
CA LYS A 73 1.52 -5.04 11.21
C LYS A 73 1.40 -6.49 10.72
N LEU A 74 2.39 -7.33 11.00
CA LEU A 74 2.35 -8.76 10.64
C LEU A 74 1.29 -9.56 11.42
N ARG A 75 1.04 -9.22 12.69
CA ARG A 75 -0.02 -9.87 13.50
C ARG A 75 -1.42 -9.44 13.08
N SER A 76 -1.62 -8.16 12.75
CA SER A 76 -2.91 -7.65 12.28
C SER A 76 -3.30 -8.17 10.88
N GLU A 77 -2.34 -8.45 9.99
CA GLU A 77 -2.62 -9.11 8.70
C GLU A 77 -2.98 -10.59 8.84
N LYS A 78 -2.29 -11.36 9.72
CA LYS A 78 -2.63 -12.77 9.96
C LYS A 78 -3.97 -12.94 10.69
N GLY A 79 -4.32 -12.03 11.60
CA GLY A 79 -5.63 -12.00 12.27
C GLY A 79 -6.80 -11.68 11.32
N LYS A 80 -6.62 -10.69 10.42
CA LYS A 80 -7.63 -10.34 9.41
C LYS A 80 -7.90 -11.47 8.42
N ARG A 81 -6.89 -12.25 8.03
CA ARG A 81 -7.08 -13.41 7.13
C ARG A 81 -7.85 -14.58 7.76
N LYS A 82 -7.82 -14.75 9.09
CA LYS A 82 -8.63 -15.77 9.78
C LYS A 82 -10.04 -15.28 10.10
N ALA A 83 -10.23 -14.02 10.46
CA ALA A 83 -11.56 -13.43 10.69
C ALA A 83 -12.43 -13.34 9.41
N ILE A 84 -11.79 -13.14 8.24
CA ILE A 84 -12.51 -13.12 6.95
C ILE A 84 -13.03 -14.52 6.55
N LYS A 85 -12.37 -15.61 6.98
CA LYS A 85 -12.81 -16.99 6.65
C LYS A 85 -13.93 -17.53 7.55
N GLN A 86 -14.20 -16.92 8.71
CA GLN A 86 -15.28 -17.38 9.60
C GLN A 86 -16.61 -16.62 9.42
N ARG A 87 -16.62 -15.45 8.76
CA ARG A 87 -17.87 -14.74 8.39
C ARG A 87 -18.55 -15.27 7.11
N SER A 88 -17.98 -16.27 6.44
CA SER A 88 -18.52 -16.83 5.19
C SER A 88 -19.49 -18.01 5.38
N LYS A 89 -20.25 -18.05 6.47
CA LYS A 89 -21.31 -19.05 6.68
C LYS A 89 -22.64 -18.42 7.12
N THR A 90 -23.09 -17.46 6.34
CA THR A 90 -24.51 -17.30 5.99
C THR A 90 -24.48 -16.48 4.70
N LYS A 91 -24.68 -17.15 3.56
CA LYS A 91 -24.90 -16.46 2.29
C LYS A 91 -26.26 -15.77 2.40
N LEU A 92 -26.31 -14.62 3.08
CA LEU A 92 -27.48 -13.75 3.05
C LEU A 92 -27.79 -13.47 1.59
N ASN A 93 -29.06 -13.61 1.21
CA ASN A 93 -29.47 -13.28 -0.14
C ASN A 93 -29.05 -11.83 -0.44
N PRO A 94 -28.56 -11.53 -1.66
CA PRO A 94 -28.09 -10.18 -2.00
C PRO A 94 -29.19 -9.13 -1.79
N THR A 95 -30.45 -9.53 -1.97
CA THR A 95 -31.66 -8.75 -1.67
C THR A 95 -31.82 -8.44 -0.19
N GLU A 96 -31.67 -9.44 0.69
CA GLU A 96 -31.72 -9.24 2.15
C GLU A 96 -30.57 -8.39 2.66
N SER A 97 -29.36 -8.59 2.11
CA SER A 97 -28.20 -7.76 2.42
C SER A 97 -28.41 -6.31 1.96
N PHE A 98 -29.02 -6.12 0.80
CA PHE A 98 -29.36 -4.80 0.28
C PHE A 98 -30.41 -4.12 1.18
N HIS A 99 -31.50 -4.80 1.51
CA HIS A 99 -32.55 -4.30 2.40
C HIS A 99 -31.97 -3.79 3.73
N LYS A 100 -31.25 -4.65 4.46
CA LYS A 100 -30.60 -4.27 5.74
C LYS A 100 -29.67 -3.07 5.64
N ASN A 101 -28.99 -2.92 4.50
CA ASN A 101 -28.01 -1.86 4.31
C ASN A 101 -28.60 -0.55 3.82
N PHE A 102 -29.80 -0.52 3.22
CA PHE A 102 -30.31 0.67 2.52
C PHE A 102 -31.64 1.22 3.03
N ILE A 103 -32.37 0.50 3.89
CA ILE A 103 -33.52 1.07 4.61
C ILE A 103 -33.08 2.34 5.38
N ASN A 104 -33.94 3.36 5.37
CA ASN A 104 -33.77 4.65 6.04
C ASN A 104 -32.59 5.50 5.52
N LYS A 105 -31.90 5.07 4.46
CA LYS A 105 -30.84 5.87 3.82
C LYS A 105 -31.44 6.78 2.75
N PRO A 106 -30.81 7.94 2.45
CA PRO A 106 -31.26 8.82 1.38
C PRO A 106 -31.18 8.13 0.02
N LEU A 107 -32.15 8.41 -0.87
CA LEU A 107 -32.25 7.80 -2.20
C LEU A 107 -31.00 7.96 -3.06
N HIS A 108 -30.30 9.09 -2.92
CA HIS A 108 -29.01 9.31 -3.60
C HIS A 108 -27.99 8.19 -3.31
N LYS A 109 -27.90 7.69 -2.06
CA LYS A 109 -26.99 6.58 -1.72
C LYS A 109 -27.40 5.27 -2.38
N VAL A 110 -28.70 5.06 -2.56
CA VAL A 110 -29.25 3.89 -3.24
C VAL A 110 -28.97 3.96 -4.75
N ALA A 111 -29.15 5.13 -5.36
CA ALA A 111 -28.84 5.37 -6.77
C ALA A 111 -27.36 5.13 -7.10
N ILE A 112 -26.45 5.57 -6.22
CA ILE A 112 -25.01 5.29 -6.35
C ILE A 112 -24.75 3.78 -6.38
N TYR A 113 -25.40 3.00 -5.51
CA TYR A 113 -25.23 1.55 -5.49
C TYR A 113 -25.61 0.89 -6.83
N PHE A 114 -26.62 1.43 -7.51
CA PHE A 114 -27.02 0.96 -8.83
C PHE A 114 -26.17 1.52 -9.98
N ASN A 115 -25.27 2.49 -9.72
CA ASN A 115 -24.53 3.23 -10.72
C ASN A 115 -25.45 3.99 -11.69
N THR A 116 -26.49 4.61 -11.13
CA THR A 116 -27.50 5.37 -11.86
C THR A 116 -27.60 6.80 -11.32
N PRO A 117 -27.75 7.82 -12.17
CA PRO A 117 -28.05 9.18 -11.72
C PRO A 117 -29.33 9.22 -10.87
N THR A 118 -29.32 9.98 -9.76
CA THR A 118 -30.45 10.04 -8.81
C THR A 118 -31.77 10.42 -9.47
N LYS A 119 -31.75 11.32 -10.46
CA LYS A 119 -32.95 11.71 -11.21
C LYS A 119 -33.58 10.53 -11.93
N LEU A 120 -32.78 9.74 -12.64
CA LEU A 120 -33.24 8.54 -13.37
C LEU A 120 -33.70 7.45 -12.40
N PHE A 121 -33.00 7.30 -11.28
CA PHE A 121 -33.40 6.35 -10.25
C PHE A 121 -34.79 6.67 -9.68
N ILE A 122 -35.08 7.95 -9.43
CA ILE A 122 -36.40 8.40 -8.91
C ILE A 122 -37.52 8.20 -9.94
N THR A 123 -37.22 8.29 -11.24
CA THR A 123 -38.21 8.02 -12.31
C THR A 123 -38.47 6.53 -12.51
N GLU A 124 -37.47 5.68 -12.27
CA GLU A 124 -37.60 4.22 -12.39
C GLU A 124 -38.29 3.57 -11.18
N LEU A 125 -38.40 4.27 -10.05
CA LEU A 125 -39.14 3.78 -8.89
C LEU A 125 -40.65 3.82 -9.14
N ASN A 126 -41.32 2.69 -8.92
CA ASN A 126 -42.76 2.62 -8.82
C ASN A 126 -43.21 3.46 -7.61
N LYS A 127 -44.13 4.39 -7.85
CA LYS A 127 -44.73 5.26 -6.83
C LYS A 127 -46.19 4.87 -6.70
N ARG A 128 -46.69 4.70 -5.47
CA ARG A 128 -48.14 4.65 -5.25
C ARG A 128 -48.74 6.02 -5.52
N GLU A 129 -49.97 6.04 -6.00
CA GLU A 129 -50.74 7.27 -6.19
C GLU A 129 -50.72 8.07 -4.88
N GLY A 130 -50.22 9.31 -4.95
CA GLY A 130 -50.09 10.21 -3.80
C GLY A 130 -48.72 10.33 -3.13
N THR A 131 -47.71 9.51 -3.46
CA THR A 131 -46.35 9.67 -2.86
C THR A 131 -45.44 10.63 -3.64
N ILE A 132 -45.17 11.81 -3.05
CA ILE A 132 -44.23 12.79 -3.62
C ILE A 132 -42.79 12.43 -3.21
N ILE A 133 -42.09 11.73 -4.09
CA ILE A 133 -40.66 11.41 -3.91
C ILE A 133 -39.80 12.61 -4.36
N LYS A 134 -39.25 13.35 -3.38
CA LYS A 134 -38.22 14.40 -3.61
C LYS A 134 -36.80 13.79 -3.57
N GLN A 135 -35.80 14.52 -4.06
CA GLN A 135 -34.40 14.02 -4.09
C GLN A 135 -33.82 13.67 -2.71
N ASN A 136 -34.30 14.33 -1.65
CA ASN A 136 -33.83 14.14 -0.28
C ASN A 136 -34.66 13.14 0.53
N THR A 137 -35.62 12.44 -0.09
CA THR A 137 -36.41 11.46 0.66
C THR A 137 -35.57 10.23 1.01
N LYS A 138 -35.92 9.62 2.15
CA LYS A 138 -35.31 8.38 2.60
C LYS A 138 -35.96 7.21 1.88
N PHE A 139 -35.18 6.16 1.66
CA PHE A 139 -35.65 4.88 1.17
C PHE A 139 -36.43 4.17 2.29
N SER A 140 -37.74 4.37 2.30
CA SER A 140 -38.66 3.79 3.29
C SER A 140 -38.97 2.32 2.99
N GLU A 141 -39.53 1.64 3.98
CA GLU A 141 -39.99 0.26 3.82
C GLU A 141 -41.09 0.13 2.76
N GLU A 142 -41.95 1.14 2.63
CA GLU A 142 -43.01 1.20 1.61
C GLU A 142 -42.41 1.20 0.19
N ILE A 143 -41.43 2.09 -0.06
CA ILE A 143 -40.73 2.17 -1.35
C ILE A 143 -40.03 0.85 -1.64
N TRP A 144 -39.45 0.20 -0.62
CA TRP A 144 -38.83 -1.10 -0.77
C TRP A 144 -39.83 -2.17 -1.20
N GLN A 145 -40.98 -2.29 -0.54
CA GLN A 145 -41.98 -3.32 -0.86
C GLN A 145 -42.50 -3.16 -2.30
N ASP A 146 -42.83 -1.93 -2.71
CA ASP A 146 -43.35 -1.64 -4.05
C ASP A 146 -42.31 -1.89 -5.16
N ASN A 147 -41.02 -1.80 -4.84
CA ASN A 147 -39.92 -1.91 -5.79
C ASN A 147 -39.08 -3.19 -5.62
N LYS A 148 -39.47 -4.09 -4.71
CA LYS A 148 -38.70 -5.27 -4.32
C LYS A 148 -38.32 -6.13 -5.51
N HIS A 149 -39.29 -6.43 -6.38
CA HIS A 149 -39.10 -7.29 -7.54
C HIS A 149 -38.13 -6.69 -8.57
N TRP A 150 -38.27 -5.39 -8.85
CA TRP A 150 -37.37 -4.67 -9.76
C TRP A 150 -35.94 -4.61 -9.23
N ILE A 151 -35.77 -4.31 -7.94
CA ILE A 151 -34.46 -4.28 -7.27
C ILE A 151 -33.82 -5.67 -7.29
N GLU A 152 -34.57 -6.72 -6.97
CA GLU A 152 -34.10 -8.11 -6.99
C GLU A 152 -33.58 -8.52 -8.37
N LYS A 153 -34.35 -8.23 -9.42
CA LYS A 153 -33.94 -8.48 -10.82
C LYS A 153 -32.63 -7.77 -11.15
N ARG A 154 -32.49 -6.51 -10.73
CA ARG A 154 -31.30 -5.69 -10.99
C ARG A 154 -30.07 -6.20 -10.22
N LEU A 155 -30.23 -6.57 -8.96
CA LEU A 155 -29.18 -7.17 -8.12
C LEU A 155 -28.68 -8.50 -8.69
N ASN A 156 -29.59 -9.36 -9.14
CA ASN A 156 -29.26 -10.66 -9.72
C ASN A 156 -28.64 -10.54 -11.12
N SER A 157 -29.04 -9.54 -11.91
CA SER A 157 -28.43 -9.27 -13.23
C SER A 157 -26.96 -8.85 -13.12
N LYS A 158 -26.58 -8.07 -12.10
CA LYS A 158 -25.18 -7.67 -11.86
C LYS A 158 -24.26 -8.85 -11.50
N LYS A 159 -24.80 -9.94 -10.91
CA LYS A 159 -24.01 -11.16 -10.66
C LYS A 159 -23.59 -11.89 -11.95
N ARG A 160 -24.30 -11.68 -13.06
CA ARG A 160 -24.16 -12.53 -14.25
C ARG A 160 -23.03 -12.14 -15.21
N ASN A 161 -22.27 -11.05 -15.02
CA ASN A 161 -21.13 -10.76 -15.90
C ASN A 161 -20.04 -9.89 -15.24
N PRO A 162 -18.92 -10.47 -14.79
CA PRO A 162 -17.65 -10.05 -15.32
C PRO A 162 -17.47 -10.81 -16.64
N LYS A 163 -17.80 -10.19 -17.78
CA LYS A 163 -17.14 -10.60 -19.02
C LYS A 163 -15.66 -10.40 -18.72
N GLY A 164 -14.94 -11.50 -18.48
CA GLY A 164 -13.50 -11.46 -18.31
C GLY A 164 -12.95 -10.80 -19.55
N THR A 165 -12.59 -9.53 -19.46
CA THR A 165 -11.69 -8.97 -20.43
C THR A 165 -10.45 -9.84 -20.29
N ASN A 166 -10.20 -10.67 -21.28
CA ASN A 166 -8.92 -11.34 -21.47
C ASN A 166 -7.89 -10.23 -21.67
N SER A 167 -7.52 -9.53 -20.60
CA SER A 167 -6.29 -8.77 -20.59
C SER A 167 -5.23 -9.82 -20.81
N LYS A 168 -4.64 -9.80 -22.01
CA LYS A 168 -3.47 -10.60 -22.33
C LYS A 168 -2.41 -10.18 -21.32
N THR A 169 -2.35 -10.88 -20.19
CA THR A 169 -1.27 -10.74 -19.24
C THR A 169 -0.03 -11.18 -20.01
N ILE A 170 0.77 -10.21 -20.46
CA ILE A 170 2.04 -10.49 -21.10
C ILE A 170 2.87 -11.26 -20.07
N LYS A 171 3.06 -12.56 -20.30
CA LYS A 171 3.94 -13.39 -19.47
C LYS A 171 5.34 -12.79 -19.59
N ARG A 172 5.83 -12.13 -18.54
CA ARG A 172 7.24 -11.71 -18.46
C ARG A 172 8.11 -12.95 -18.62
N SER A 173 8.99 -12.94 -19.61
CA SER A 173 9.99 -13.99 -19.81
C SER A 173 10.88 -14.05 -18.57
N ARG A 174 11.09 -15.26 -18.03
CA ARG A 174 12.09 -15.47 -16.98
C ARG A 174 13.47 -15.38 -17.64
N PRO A 175 14.41 -14.54 -17.15
CA PRO A 175 15.77 -14.56 -17.66
C PRO A 175 16.35 -15.95 -17.39
N SER A 176 16.75 -16.61 -18.47
CA SER A 176 17.47 -17.89 -18.43
C SER A 176 18.87 -17.61 -17.87
N ASN A 177 19.15 -18.04 -16.64
CA ASN A 177 20.50 -17.99 -16.03
C ASN A 177 21.50 -18.97 -16.69
N LYS A 178 21.24 -19.45 -17.90
CA LYS A 178 22.22 -20.27 -18.63
C LYS A 178 23.29 -19.34 -19.20
N PRO A 179 24.57 -19.51 -18.82
CA PRO A 179 25.66 -18.75 -19.45
C PRO A 179 25.63 -19.00 -20.95
N SER A 180 25.73 -17.94 -21.75
CA SER A 180 25.80 -18.05 -23.20
C SER A 180 27.00 -18.92 -23.56
N PRO A 181 26.85 -19.98 -24.37
CA PRO A 181 27.99 -20.73 -24.84
C PRO A 181 28.87 -19.79 -25.65
N GLY A 182 30.11 -19.58 -25.20
CA GLY A 182 31.12 -18.81 -25.93
C GLY A 182 31.37 -19.41 -27.33
N VAL A 183 32.22 -18.77 -28.11
CA VAL A 183 32.52 -19.15 -29.51
C VAL A 183 32.78 -20.67 -29.66
N TYR A 184 33.52 -21.27 -28.73
CA TYR A 184 33.79 -22.70 -28.69
C TYR A 184 32.54 -23.58 -28.46
N GLY A 185 31.59 -23.15 -27.62
CA GLY A 185 30.36 -23.90 -27.37
C GLY A 185 29.41 -23.88 -28.57
N LYS A 186 29.44 -22.83 -29.39
CA LYS A 186 28.70 -22.78 -30.66
C LYS A 186 29.29 -23.69 -31.73
N LEU A 187 30.63 -23.80 -31.79
CA LEU A 187 31.34 -24.67 -32.73
C LEU A 187 31.21 -26.16 -32.38
N ALA A 188 31.18 -26.49 -31.09
CA ALA A 188 30.92 -27.86 -30.63
C ALA A 188 29.48 -28.31 -30.93
N ALA A 189 28.51 -27.40 -30.82
CA ALA A 189 27.11 -27.68 -31.13
C ALA A 189 26.87 -27.86 -32.65
N SER A 190 27.68 -27.25 -33.51
CA SER A 190 27.50 -27.30 -34.96
C SER A 190 28.05 -28.57 -35.63
N LYS A 191 28.58 -29.55 -34.88
CA LYS A 191 29.09 -30.85 -35.39
C LYS A 191 30.11 -30.76 -36.56
N ASN A 192 30.72 -29.59 -36.79
CA ASN A 192 31.70 -29.36 -37.85
C ASN A 192 33.16 -29.51 -37.36
N ILE A 193 33.40 -30.36 -36.36
CA ILE A 193 34.71 -30.60 -35.74
C ILE A 193 35.67 -31.40 -36.66
N GLY A 194 35.25 -31.75 -37.87
CA GLY A 194 36.08 -32.45 -38.84
C GLY A 194 37.09 -31.59 -39.62
N SER A 195 37.05 -30.26 -39.55
CA SER A 195 37.95 -29.43 -40.37
C SER A 195 38.47 -28.19 -39.65
N LEU A 196 39.39 -28.37 -38.72
CA LEU A 196 40.45 -27.37 -38.52
C LEU A 196 41.77 -28.11 -38.25
N ILE A 197 42.24 -28.74 -39.32
CA ILE A 197 43.60 -29.30 -39.42
C ILE A 197 44.57 -28.12 -39.37
N TYR A 198 45.63 -28.31 -38.58
CA TYR A 198 46.81 -27.46 -38.43
C TYR A 198 47.21 -26.65 -39.67
N THR A 199 47.42 -25.35 -39.47
CA THR A 199 48.48 -24.63 -40.17
C THR A 199 49.34 -23.92 -39.13
N ARG A 200 50.51 -24.51 -38.91
CA ARG A 200 51.67 -23.90 -38.27
C ARG A 200 52.49 -23.27 -39.39
N MET A 201 52.62 -21.95 -39.40
CA MET A 201 53.81 -21.20 -39.85
C MET A 201 53.83 -19.90 -39.06
#